data_AF-A0A2V1D073-F1
#
_entry.id   AF-A0A2V1D073-F1
#
_cell.length_a   1.000
_cell.length_b   1.000
_cell.length_c   1.000
_cell.angle_alpha   90.00
_cell.angle_beta   90.00
_cell.angle_gamma   90.00
#
_symmetry.space_group_name_H-M   'P 1'
#
loop_
_entity.id
_entity.type
_entity.pdbx_description
1 polymer ?
#
loop_
_entity_poly.entity_id
_entity_poly.type
_entity_poly.pdbx_seq_one_letter_code
_entity_poly.pdbx_strand_id
1 'polypeptide(L)'
;MSKNAVNSDIILEGQSNWELWIFVVKRIAEAGDVWEYIDPDRPHHPLQKPEKPVRPVPTDLLYHIKDKPTVCDQIKTLQGLYSPTSADQEYRIQKAYESAKVLHARRSNIEDWCSDFLTAYNRAKQLDLPEVHGFRAHKDLIRAIKQVDAAYAASISLDIFKAEETWNSNRNAPAPNQAQLPTVLADFLRYYRTTYSRKTNIHGGIFEATLNQEKSPYSKKRPRDAMPTKPCLCGDTHFWGQCPYIDTAL
;
A
#
# COMPACT_ATOMS: atom_id res chain seq x y z
N MET A 1 25.74 -33.20 -19.61
CA MET A 1 24.65 -33.10 -20.59
C MET A 1 24.59 -31.67 -21.09
N SER A 2 25.34 -31.36 -22.16
CA SER A 2 25.37 -30.03 -22.76
C SER A 2 24.15 -29.85 -23.67
N LYS A 3 23.33 -28.86 -23.33
CA LYS A 3 22.33 -28.31 -24.24
C LYS A 3 23.08 -27.41 -25.21
N ASN A 4 23.28 -27.86 -26.44
CA ASN A 4 23.81 -27.01 -27.50
C ASN A 4 22.71 -26.03 -27.91
N ALA A 5 22.77 -24.81 -27.39
CA ALA A 5 22.10 -23.67 -28.00
C ALA A 5 22.82 -23.38 -29.31
N VAL A 6 22.24 -23.81 -30.43
CA VAL A 6 22.70 -23.40 -31.76
C VAL A 6 22.22 -21.97 -31.97
N ASN A 7 23.03 -21.00 -31.55
CA ASN A 7 22.90 -19.63 -32.05
C ASN A 7 23.46 -19.64 -33.47
N SER A 8 22.61 -19.97 -34.44
CA SER A 8 22.98 -19.90 -35.86
C SER A 8 22.69 -18.48 -36.32
N ASP A 9 23.72 -17.63 -36.33
CA ASP A 9 23.67 -16.39 -37.07
C ASP A 9 23.41 -16.76 -38.54
N ILE A 10 22.18 -16.56 -39.01
CA ILE A 10 21.80 -16.82 -40.40
C ILE A 10 22.41 -15.68 -41.23
N ILE A 11 23.63 -15.89 -41.72
CA ILE A 11 24.27 -14.99 -42.68
C ILE A 11 23.66 -15.28 -44.05
N LEU A 12 23.06 -14.26 -44.68
CA LEU A 12 22.39 -14.38 -45.98
C LEU A 12 23.41 -14.51 -47.12
N GLU A 13 24.03 -15.68 -47.25
CA GLU A 13 25.06 -15.97 -48.28
C GLU A 13 24.49 -16.67 -49.52
N GLY A 14 23.24 -17.16 -49.47
CA GLY A 14 22.61 -17.88 -50.57
C GLY A 14 21.12 -18.16 -50.36
N GLN A 15 20.49 -18.74 -51.40
CA GLN A 15 19.04 -18.94 -51.46
C GLN A 15 18.48 -19.86 -50.37
N SER A 16 19.24 -20.89 -49.96
CA SER A 16 18.88 -21.75 -48.83
C SER A 16 18.79 -20.98 -47.50
N ASN A 17 19.61 -19.95 -47.33
CA ASN A 17 19.64 -19.15 -46.11
C ASN A 17 18.49 -18.14 -46.08
N TRP A 18 18.06 -17.67 -47.27
CA TRP A 18 16.88 -16.83 -47.42
C TRP A 18 15.59 -17.54 -46.99
N GLU A 19 15.38 -18.78 -47.44
CA GLU A 19 14.17 -19.55 -47.10
C GLU A 19 14.05 -19.81 -45.59
N LEU A 20 15.16 -20.14 -44.93
CA LEU A 20 15.18 -20.33 -43.48
C LEU A 20 14.96 -19.01 -42.74
N TRP A 21 15.58 -17.92 -43.20
CA TRP A 21 15.42 -16.60 -42.61
C TRP A 21 13.97 -16.10 -42.72
N ILE A 22 13.38 -16.12 -43.91
CA ILE A 22 12.00 -15.65 -44.12
C ILE A 22 10.99 -16.53 -43.38
N PHE A 23 11.26 -17.83 -43.24
CA PHE A 23 10.41 -18.73 -42.44
C PHE A 23 10.42 -18.36 -40.95
N VAL A 24 11.59 -18.04 -40.37
CA VAL A 24 11.68 -17.58 -38.98
C VAL A 24 10.95 -16.25 -38.80
N VAL A 25 11.16 -15.31 -39.71
CA VAL A 25 10.47 -14.01 -39.69
C VAL A 25 8.95 -14.21 -39.80
N LYS A 26 8.49 -15.10 -40.69
CA LYS A 26 7.08 -15.44 -40.85
C LYS A 26 6.46 -16.00 -39.58
N ARG A 27 7.12 -16.94 -38.92
CA ARG A 27 6.61 -17.52 -37.67
C ARG A 27 6.47 -16.48 -36.54
N ILE A 28 7.44 -15.58 -36.42
CA ILE A 28 7.41 -14.52 -35.40
C ILE A 28 6.29 -13.52 -35.72
N ALA A 29 6.12 -13.19 -36.99
CA ALA A 29 5.13 -12.23 -37.45
C ALA A 29 3.70 -12.78 -37.43
N GLU A 30 3.48 -14.07 -37.69
CA GLU A 30 2.19 -14.73 -37.49
C GLU A 30 1.81 -14.76 -36.01
N ALA A 31 2.77 -15.00 -35.11
CA ALA A 31 2.54 -14.92 -33.66
C ALA A 31 2.19 -13.50 -33.18
N GLY A 32 2.72 -12.48 -33.86
CA GLY A 32 2.41 -11.07 -33.60
C GLY A 32 1.22 -10.52 -34.40
N ASP A 33 0.55 -11.35 -35.22
CA ASP A 33 -0.53 -10.95 -36.14
C ASP A 33 -0.17 -9.78 -37.06
N VAL A 34 1.09 -9.73 -37.48
CA VAL A 34 1.66 -8.66 -38.33
C VAL A 34 2.20 -9.16 -39.67
N TRP A 35 2.15 -10.47 -39.95
CA TRP A 35 2.67 -11.03 -41.21
C TRP A 35 2.03 -10.40 -42.43
N GLU A 36 0.73 -10.07 -42.37
CA GLU A 36 0.00 -9.43 -43.47
C GLU A 36 0.61 -8.10 -43.94
N TYR A 37 1.39 -7.43 -43.09
CA TYR A 37 2.02 -6.14 -43.37
C TYR A 37 3.49 -6.22 -43.80
N ILE A 38 4.15 -7.37 -43.61
CA ILE A 38 5.59 -7.55 -43.89
C ILE A 38 5.87 -8.60 -44.97
N ASP A 39 4.82 -9.20 -45.53
CA ASP A 39 4.92 -10.22 -46.58
C ASP A 39 5.52 -9.62 -47.88
N PRO A 40 6.73 -10.03 -48.30
CA PRO A 40 7.41 -9.48 -49.47
C PRO A 40 6.75 -9.85 -50.80
N ASP A 41 5.89 -10.88 -50.82
CA ASP A 41 5.20 -11.33 -52.03
C ASP A 41 3.86 -10.60 -52.25
N ARG A 42 3.41 -9.79 -51.29
CA ARG A 42 2.20 -8.98 -51.42
C ARG A 42 2.49 -7.60 -52.00
N PRO A 43 1.70 -7.11 -52.98
CA PRO A 43 1.79 -5.72 -53.41
C PRO A 43 1.38 -4.80 -52.23
N HIS A 44 2.30 -3.90 -51.87
CA HIS A 44 2.21 -2.94 -50.75
C HIS A 44 0.77 -2.51 -50.40
N HIS A 45 0.26 -2.97 -49.25
CA HIS A 45 -0.89 -2.32 -48.60
C HIS A 45 -0.37 -1.12 -47.78
N PRO A 46 -0.94 0.08 -47.92
CA PRO A 46 -0.58 1.20 -47.06
C PRO A 46 -0.99 0.90 -45.62
N LEU A 47 -0.03 0.99 -44.69
CA LEU A 47 -0.24 0.73 -43.26
C LEU A 47 -1.35 1.64 -42.71
N GLN A 48 -2.45 1.06 -42.25
CA GLN A 48 -3.47 1.79 -41.49
C GLN A 48 -2.97 2.01 -40.06
N LYS A 49 -2.96 3.27 -39.62
CA LYS A 49 -2.57 3.62 -38.24
C LYS A 49 -3.60 3.07 -37.26
N PRO A 50 -3.21 2.34 -36.19
CA PRO A 50 -4.16 1.81 -35.22
C PRO A 50 -4.98 2.92 -34.56
N GLU A 51 -6.28 2.72 -34.47
CA GLU A 51 -7.18 3.64 -33.76
C GLU A 51 -7.02 3.45 -32.24
N LYS A 52 -6.94 4.55 -31.49
CA LYS A 52 -6.76 4.48 -30.04
C LYS A 52 -8.01 3.84 -29.41
N PRO A 53 -7.86 2.89 -28.47
CA PRO A 53 -9.00 2.30 -27.78
C PRO A 53 -9.75 3.39 -27.00
N VAL A 54 -11.07 3.46 -27.20
CA VAL A 54 -11.95 4.37 -26.47
C VAL A 54 -12.19 3.81 -25.07
N ARG A 55 -11.98 4.64 -24.03
CA ARG A 55 -12.22 4.27 -22.64
C ARG A 55 -13.68 3.83 -22.48
N PRO A 56 -13.98 2.62 -21.97
CA PRO A 56 -15.36 2.21 -21.75
C PRO A 56 -15.98 3.15 -20.71
N VAL A 57 -16.98 3.92 -21.13
CA VAL A 57 -17.80 4.74 -20.23
C VAL A 57 -18.89 3.82 -19.68
N PRO A 58 -19.16 3.80 -18.36
CA PRO A 58 -20.24 2.99 -17.80
C PRO A 58 -21.56 3.33 -18.49
N THR A 59 -22.13 2.36 -19.23
CA THR A 59 -23.29 2.57 -20.10
C THR A 59 -24.52 3.07 -19.35
N ASP A 60 -24.67 2.68 -18.07
CA ASP A 60 -25.78 3.09 -17.20
C ASP A 60 -25.82 4.60 -16.97
N LEU A 61 -24.66 5.25 -16.83
CA LEU A 61 -24.60 6.70 -16.60
C LEU A 61 -25.00 7.49 -17.84
N LEU A 62 -24.71 6.96 -19.04
CA LEU A 62 -25.03 7.63 -20.30
C LEU A 62 -26.54 7.79 -20.48
N TYR A 63 -27.36 6.83 -20.08
CA TYR A 63 -28.81 6.93 -20.18
C TYR A 63 -29.40 8.04 -19.30
N HIS A 64 -28.81 8.32 -18.13
CA HIS A 64 -29.26 9.38 -17.23
C HIS A 64 -28.78 10.79 -17.63
N ILE A 65 -27.74 10.86 -18.46
CA ILE A 65 -27.02 12.09 -18.82
C ILE A 65 -27.39 12.56 -20.24
N LYS A 66 -27.71 11.64 -21.15
CA LYS A 66 -27.90 11.91 -22.58
C LYS A 66 -29.05 12.87 -22.89
N ASP A 67 -30.10 12.87 -22.07
CA ASP A 67 -31.28 13.71 -22.26
C ASP A 67 -31.14 15.13 -21.70
N LYS A 68 -30.00 15.43 -21.04
CA LYS A 68 -29.75 16.71 -20.38
C LYS A 68 -29.02 17.66 -21.34
N PRO A 69 -29.55 18.87 -21.58
CA PRO A 69 -29.05 19.77 -22.61
C PRO A 69 -27.71 20.43 -22.25
N THR A 70 -27.39 20.55 -20.96
CA THR A 70 -26.16 21.20 -20.50
C THR A 70 -25.32 20.27 -19.63
N VAL A 71 -24.00 20.42 -19.73
CA VAL A 71 -23.02 19.72 -18.88
C VAL A 71 -23.27 20.02 -17.39
N CYS A 72 -23.73 21.23 -17.06
CA CYS A 72 -24.08 21.60 -15.68
C CYS A 72 -25.27 20.76 -15.17
N ASP A 73 -26.30 20.56 -15.98
CA ASP A 73 -27.45 19.74 -15.60
C ASP A 73 -27.09 18.25 -15.52
N GLN A 74 -26.21 17.78 -16.40
CA GLN A 74 -25.64 16.44 -16.33
C GLN A 74 -24.93 16.21 -14.99
N ILE A 75 -24.05 17.14 -14.60
CA ILE A 75 -23.33 17.09 -13.33
C ILE A 75 -24.28 17.20 -12.14
N LYS A 76 -25.30 18.07 -12.17
CA LYS A 76 -26.32 18.15 -11.11
C LYS A 76 -27.14 16.87 -10.98
N THR A 77 -27.40 16.19 -12.08
CA THR A 77 -28.12 14.90 -12.09
C THR A 77 -27.27 13.81 -11.46
N LEU A 78 -26.00 13.73 -11.87
CA LEU A 78 -25.03 12.84 -11.25
C LEU A 78 -24.85 13.15 -9.77
N GLN A 79 -24.76 14.42 -9.41
CA GLN A 79 -24.68 14.87 -8.03
C GLN A 79 -25.94 14.46 -7.25
N GLY A 80 -27.14 14.63 -7.80
CA GLY A 80 -28.38 14.17 -7.13
C GLY A 80 -28.45 12.65 -6.94
N LEU A 81 -27.94 11.87 -7.90
CA LEU A 81 -27.98 10.41 -7.86
C LEU A 81 -26.89 9.79 -6.96
N TYR A 82 -25.73 10.42 -6.87
CA TYR A 82 -24.55 9.85 -6.22
C TYR A 82 -24.02 10.68 -5.04
N SER A 83 -24.55 11.88 -4.80
CA SER A 83 -24.19 12.65 -3.60
C SER A 83 -24.61 11.84 -2.38
N PRO A 84 -23.66 11.50 -1.50
CA PRO A 84 -24.01 10.83 -0.26
C PRO A 84 -24.94 11.75 0.53
N THR A 85 -26.16 11.29 0.83
CA THR A 85 -27.08 11.98 1.73
C THR A 85 -26.39 12.16 3.09
N SER A 86 -26.78 13.15 3.90
CA SER A 86 -26.26 13.27 5.28
C SER A 86 -26.37 11.93 6.03
N ALA A 87 -27.51 11.25 5.90
CA ALA A 87 -27.73 9.92 6.46
C ALA A 87 -26.77 8.84 5.91
N ASP A 88 -26.44 8.88 4.61
CA ASP A 88 -25.48 7.96 4.01
C ASP A 88 -24.05 8.24 4.51
N GLN A 89 -23.71 9.50 4.76
CA GLN A 89 -22.41 9.89 5.32
C GLN A 89 -22.29 9.41 6.77
N GLU A 90 -23.33 9.63 7.58
CA GLU A 90 -23.43 9.13 8.95
C GLU A 90 -23.29 7.61 8.99
N TYR A 91 -24.04 6.88 8.15
CA TYR A 91 -23.95 5.42 8.06
C TYR A 91 -22.54 4.94 7.66
N ARG A 92 -21.91 5.58 6.68
CA ARG A 92 -20.54 5.23 6.25
C ARG A 92 -19.53 5.43 7.37
N ILE A 93 -19.64 6.53 8.10
CA ILE A 93 -18.73 6.86 9.21
C ILE A 93 -18.99 5.94 10.41
N GLN A 94 -20.25 5.64 10.71
CA GLN A 94 -20.64 4.66 11.73
C GLN A 94 -20.02 3.30 11.41
N LYS A 95 -20.20 2.79 10.19
CA LYS A 95 -19.62 1.51 9.75
C LYS A 95 -18.08 1.52 9.78
N ALA A 96 -17.46 2.63 9.38
CA ALA A 96 -16.01 2.79 9.46
C ALA A 96 -15.53 2.75 10.92
N TYR A 97 -16.20 3.47 11.83
CA TYR A 97 -15.91 3.43 13.26
C TYR A 97 -16.11 2.02 13.83
N GLU A 98 -17.19 1.32 13.46
CA GLU A 98 -17.42 -0.06 13.89
C GLU A 98 -16.29 -1.00 13.52
N SER A 99 -15.79 -0.89 12.29
CA SER A 99 -14.64 -1.68 11.84
C SER A 99 -13.36 -1.32 12.60
N ALA A 100 -13.17 -0.04 12.93
CA ALA A 100 -11.99 0.44 13.67
C ALA A 100 -11.99 0.00 15.14
N LYS A 101 -13.15 -0.27 15.76
CA LYS A 101 -13.25 -0.82 17.13
C LYS A 101 -12.58 -2.20 17.26
N VAL A 102 -12.48 -2.95 16.17
CA VAL A 102 -11.92 -4.31 16.19
C VAL A 102 -10.43 -4.25 15.89
N LEU A 103 -9.62 -4.51 16.91
CA LEU A 103 -8.18 -4.66 16.73
C LEU A 103 -7.85 -6.08 16.23
N HIS A 104 -7.39 -6.18 14.99
CA HIS A 104 -6.88 -7.43 14.43
C HIS A 104 -5.40 -7.61 14.76
N ALA A 105 -5.07 -7.90 16.03
CA ALA A 105 -3.70 -7.98 16.55
C ALA A 105 -2.75 -8.96 15.79
N ARG A 106 -3.29 -9.90 15.01
CA ARG A 106 -2.51 -10.84 14.20
C ARG A 106 -2.20 -10.36 12.78
N ARG A 107 -2.93 -9.35 12.28
CA ARG A 107 -2.88 -8.91 10.87
C ARG A 107 -2.45 -7.45 10.71
N SER A 108 -2.75 -6.60 11.69
CA SER A 108 -2.50 -5.16 11.62
C SER A 108 -1.44 -4.75 12.64
N ASN A 109 -0.58 -3.81 12.26
CA ASN A 109 0.28 -3.12 13.22
C ASN A 109 -0.59 -2.31 14.19
N ILE A 110 -0.23 -2.33 15.47
CA ILE A 110 -0.96 -1.62 16.52
C ILE A 110 -0.86 -0.11 16.34
N GLU A 111 0.27 0.41 15.84
CA GLU A 111 0.43 1.84 15.58
C GLU A 111 -0.50 2.33 14.46
N ASP A 112 -0.56 1.58 13.35
CA ASP A 112 -1.45 1.89 12.22
C ASP A 112 -2.91 1.82 12.67
N TRP A 113 -3.28 0.79 13.44
CA TRP A 113 -4.61 0.67 14.01
C TRP A 113 -4.97 1.84 14.94
N CYS A 114 -4.05 2.31 15.79
CA CYS A 114 -4.29 3.47 16.64
C CYS A 114 -4.57 4.74 15.81
N SER A 115 -3.84 4.93 14.70
CA SER A 115 -4.06 6.04 13.77
C SER A 115 -5.43 5.96 13.10
N ASP A 116 -5.80 4.77 12.62
CA ASP A 116 -7.09 4.52 11.98
C ASP A 116 -8.25 4.75 12.95
N PHE A 117 -8.14 4.25 14.18
CA PHE A 117 -9.14 4.44 15.23
C PHE A 117 -9.32 5.92 15.59
N LEU A 118 -8.22 6.67 15.75
CA LEU A 118 -8.27 8.11 16.03
C LEU A 118 -8.92 8.88 14.86
N THR A 119 -8.60 8.50 13.63
CA THR A 119 -9.18 9.11 12.43
C THR A 119 -10.69 8.85 12.35
N ALA A 120 -11.12 7.62 12.60
CA ALA A 120 -12.53 7.25 12.62
C ALA A 120 -13.30 7.97 13.75
N TYR A 121 -12.71 8.06 14.94
CA TYR A 121 -13.26 8.81 16.07
C TYR A 121 -13.45 10.30 15.73
N ASN A 122 -12.44 10.95 15.16
CA ASN A 122 -12.52 12.38 14.83
C ASN A 122 -13.59 12.65 13.77
N ARG A 123 -13.74 11.77 12.77
CA ARG A 123 -14.81 11.87 11.77
C ARG A 123 -16.20 11.70 12.39
N ALA A 124 -16.36 10.75 13.31
CA ALA A 124 -17.60 10.53 14.02
C ALA A 124 -17.95 11.69 14.97
N LYS A 125 -16.93 12.29 15.61
CA LYS A 125 -17.08 13.49 16.45
C LYS A 125 -17.51 14.72 15.66
N GLN A 126 -17.08 14.86 14.40
CA GLN A 126 -17.51 15.96 13.52
C GLN A 126 -19.00 15.91 13.15
N LEU A 127 -19.59 14.71 13.14
CA LEU A 127 -21.01 14.49 12.86
C LEU A 127 -21.85 14.28 14.14
N ASP A 128 -21.26 14.48 15.32
CA ASP A 128 -21.91 14.27 16.62
C ASP A 128 -22.64 12.91 16.76
N LEU A 129 -22.03 11.85 16.23
CA LEU A 129 -22.63 10.50 16.28
C LEU A 129 -22.80 9.99 17.73
N PRO A 130 -23.94 9.32 18.04
CA PRO A 130 -24.24 8.87 19.39
C PRO A 130 -23.27 7.78 19.90
N GLU A 131 -22.63 7.04 19.01
CA GLU A 131 -21.65 6.00 19.34
C GLU A 131 -20.42 6.56 20.04
N VAL A 132 -20.04 7.80 19.70
CA VAL A 132 -18.81 8.45 20.16
C VAL A 132 -19.06 9.41 21.33
N HIS A 133 -20.33 9.58 21.71
CA HIS A 133 -20.73 10.47 22.79
C HIS A 133 -20.21 10.02 24.16
N GLY A 134 -19.70 10.98 24.95
CA GLY A 134 -19.17 10.75 26.30
C GLY A 134 -17.93 9.85 26.31
N PHE A 135 -17.92 8.86 27.20
CA PHE A 135 -16.80 7.90 27.39
C PHE A 135 -16.98 6.58 26.63
N ARG A 136 -17.93 6.50 25.69
CA ARG A 136 -18.18 5.27 24.91
C ARG A 136 -16.96 4.87 24.08
N ALA A 137 -16.33 5.83 23.40
CA ALA A 137 -15.13 5.60 22.62
C ALA A 137 -13.94 5.12 23.47
N HIS A 138 -13.81 5.61 24.71
CA HIS A 138 -12.79 5.15 25.65
C HIS A 138 -13.00 3.69 26.07
N LYS A 139 -14.26 3.30 26.31
CA LYS A 139 -14.61 1.91 26.64
C LYS A 139 -14.35 0.96 25.47
N ASP A 140 -14.63 1.41 24.25
CA ASP A 140 -14.30 0.65 23.03
C ASP A 140 -12.79 0.49 22.85
N LEU A 141 -12.02 1.57 23.09
CA LEU A 141 -10.55 1.54 23.07
C LEU A 141 -9.99 0.55 24.10
N ILE A 142 -10.44 0.61 25.35
CA ILE A 142 -10.03 -0.33 26.41
C ILE A 142 -10.30 -1.77 25.98
N ARG A 143 -11.49 -2.04 25.40
CA ARG A 143 -11.87 -3.38 24.95
C ARG A 143 -10.91 -3.91 23.88
N ALA A 144 -10.47 -3.05 22.97
CA ALA A 144 -9.48 -3.40 21.96
C ALA A 144 -8.08 -3.63 22.57
N ILE A 145 -7.61 -2.71 23.42
CA ILE A 145 -6.30 -2.81 24.09
C ILE A 145 -6.21 -4.08 24.94
N LYS A 146 -7.29 -4.49 25.61
CA LYS A 146 -7.36 -5.72 26.41
C LYS A 146 -6.96 -6.99 25.62
N GLN A 147 -7.14 -7.00 24.30
CA GLN A 147 -6.73 -8.12 23.44
C GLN A 147 -5.21 -8.19 23.25
N VAL A 148 -4.51 -7.08 23.43
CA VAL A 148 -3.04 -6.98 23.34
C VAL A 148 -2.41 -7.13 24.71
N ASP A 149 -2.84 -6.28 25.65
CA ASP A 149 -2.29 -6.21 27.00
C ASP A 149 -3.42 -5.98 28.02
N ALA A 150 -3.79 -7.06 28.70
CA ALA A 150 -4.84 -7.03 29.70
C ALA A 150 -4.45 -6.25 30.96
N ALA A 151 -3.15 -6.21 31.32
CA ALA A 151 -2.69 -5.52 32.53
C ALA A 151 -2.74 -4.01 32.35
N TYR A 152 -2.25 -3.50 31.20
CA TYR A 152 -2.36 -2.09 30.87
C TYR A 152 -3.81 -1.65 30.68
N ALA A 153 -4.65 -2.47 30.05
CA ALA A 153 -6.08 -2.18 29.91
C ALA A 153 -6.77 -2.02 31.27
N ALA A 154 -6.39 -2.81 32.28
CA ALA A 154 -6.96 -2.71 33.62
C ALA A 154 -6.55 -1.41 34.32
N SER A 155 -5.28 -0.97 34.22
CA SER A 155 -4.83 0.28 34.85
C SER A 155 -5.53 1.50 34.26
N ILE A 156 -5.61 1.59 32.93
CA ILE A 156 -6.24 2.73 32.27
C ILE A 156 -7.77 2.75 32.44
N SER A 157 -8.39 1.57 32.63
CA SER A 157 -9.82 1.47 32.95
C SER A 157 -10.15 2.21 34.24
N LEU A 158 -9.31 2.11 35.29
CA LEU A 158 -9.54 2.78 36.56
C LEU A 158 -9.51 4.31 36.41
N ASP A 159 -8.58 4.83 35.63
CA ASP A 159 -8.47 6.27 35.39
C ASP A 159 -9.67 6.80 34.57
N ILE A 160 -10.11 6.02 33.57
CA ILE A 160 -11.30 6.34 32.77
C ILE A 160 -12.58 6.27 33.62
N PHE A 161 -12.71 5.32 34.54
CA PHE A 161 -13.86 5.26 35.45
C PHE A 161 -13.93 6.46 36.38
N LYS A 162 -12.79 6.88 36.97
CA LYS A 162 -12.72 8.10 37.80
C LYS A 162 -13.11 9.34 36.97
N ALA A 163 -12.61 9.43 35.74
CA ALA A 163 -12.96 10.54 34.85
C ALA A 163 -14.45 10.54 34.48
N GLU A 164 -15.05 9.37 34.22
CA GLU A 164 -16.48 9.22 33.95
C GLU A 164 -17.33 9.64 35.14
N GLU A 165 -16.93 9.30 36.37
CA GLU A 165 -17.60 9.73 37.60
C GLU A 165 -17.60 11.25 37.73
N THR A 166 -16.44 11.90 37.53
CA THR A 166 -16.36 13.38 37.57
C THR A 166 -17.19 14.06 36.48
N TRP A 167 -17.30 13.45 35.30
CA TRP A 167 -18.12 13.96 34.20
C TRP A 167 -19.61 13.77 34.44
N ASN A 168 -20.02 12.64 35.04
CA ASN A 168 -21.42 12.41 35.42
C ASN A 168 -21.89 13.43 36.47
N SER A 169 -21.00 13.85 37.38
CA SER A 169 -21.29 14.92 38.34
C SER A 169 -21.43 16.30 37.69
N ASN A 170 -20.72 16.57 36.58
CA ASN A 170 -20.77 17.85 35.85
C ASN A 170 -20.79 17.62 34.34
N ARG A 171 -21.96 17.31 33.76
CA ARG A 171 -22.12 17.03 32.32
C ARG A 171 -21.64 18.15 31.38
N ASN A 172 -21.60 19.39 31.87
CA ASN A 172 -21.19 20.57 31.10
C ASN A 172 -19.69 20.87 31.23
N ALA A 173 -18.95 20.17 32.11
CA ALA A 173 -17.52 20.36 32.22
C ALA A 173 -16.80 19.58 31.10
N PRO A 174 -15.87 20.21 30.36
CA PRO A 174 -15.00 19.50 29.45
C PRO A 174 -14.27 18.38 30.19
N ALA A 175 -14.20 17.18 29.59
CA ALA A 175 -13.43 16.09 30.17
C ALA A 175 -11.97 16.56 30.41
N PRO A 176 -11.37 16.23 31.56
CA PRO A 176 -10.01 16.66 31.87
C PRO A 176 -9.04 16.19 30.76
N ASN A 177 -8.04 17.02 30.42
CA ASN A 177 -7.12 16.78 29.28
C ASN A 177 -6.46 15.38 29.31
N GLN A 178 -6.22 14.83 30.51
CA GLN A 178 -5.66 13.49 30.73
C GLN A 178 -6.64 12.36 30.39
N ALA A 179 -7.94 12.63 30.45
CA ALA A 179 -9.00 11.68 30.09
C ALA A 179 -9.47 11.85 28.63
N GLN A 180 -8.82 12.69 27.83
CA GLN A 180 -9.15 12.80 26.40
C GLN A 180 -8.63 11.59 25.63
N LEU A 181 -9.43 11.08 24.69
CA LEU A 181 -9.11 9.90 23.89
C LEU A 181 -7.74 9.99 23.18
N PRO A 182 -7.34 11.14 22.58
CA PRO A 182 -6.02 11.27 21.95
C PRO A 182 -4.87 11.15 22.95
N THR A 183 -5.02 11.69 24.17
CA THR A 183 -4.01 11.60 25.23
C THR A 183 -3.83 10.16 25.70
N VAL A 184 -4.95 9.47 25.94
CA VAL A 184 -4.98 8.04 26.31
C VAL A 184 -4.30 7.17 25.25
N LEU A 185 -4.57 7.42 23.97
CA LEU A 185 -3.91 6.74 22.86
C LEU A 185 -2.41 7.05 22.79
N ALA A 186 -2.01 8.30 22.98
CA ALA A 186 -0.60 8.69 22.98
C ALA A 186 0.19 8.04 24.13
N ASP A 187 -0.41 7.98 25.33
CA ASP A 187 0.16 7.30 26.47
C ASP A 187 0.27 5.78 26.24
N PHE A 188 -0.74 5.18 25.62
CA PHE A 188 -0.69 3.77 25.21
C PHE A 188 0.41 3.51 24.18
N LEU A 189 0.54 4.33 23.13
CA LEU A 189 1.61 4.18 22.14
C LEU A 189 3.00 4.36 22.77
N ARG A 190 3.16 5.31 23.69
CA ARG A 190 4.42 5.49 24.44
C ARG A 190 4.75 4.24 25.25
N TYR A 191 3.77 3.70 25.99
CA TYR A 191 3.90 2.46 26.74
C TYR A 191 4.24 1.28 25.82
N TYR A 192 3.50 1.12 24.73
CA TYR A 192 3.66 0.01 23.79
C TYR A 192 5.06 0.01 23.15
N ARG A 193 5.57 1.19 22.78
CA ARG A 193 6.93 1.36 22.28
C ARG A 193 7.99 1.04 23.33
N THR A 194 7.77 1.30 24.62
CA THR A 194 8.79 0.98 25.63
C THR A 194 8.79 -0.50 26.02
N THR A 195 7.64 -1.16 26.01
CA THR A 195 7.49 -2.55 26.45
C THR A 195 7.63 -3.57 25.33
N TYR A 196 7.06 -3.30 24.16
CA TYR A 196 7.01 -4.22 23.01
C TYR A 196 7.95 -3.83 21.87
N SER A 197 8.66 -2.69 21.95
CA SER A 197 9.82 -2.49 21.07
C SER A 197 10.82 -3.58 21.38
N ARG A 198 10.77 -4.61 20.53
CA ARG A 198 11.85 -5.57 20.36
C ARG A 198 13.12 -4.73 20.29
N LYS A 199 14.18 -5.16 20.97
CA LYS A 199 15.56 -4.75 20.68
C LYS A 199 15.68 -4.69 19.16
N THR A 200 15.44 -3.54 18.54
CA THR A 200 16.01 -3.27 17.24
C THR A 200 17.48 -3.38 17.59
N ASN A 201 18.15 -4.33 16.95
CA ASN A 201 19.60 -4.24 16.91
C ASN A 201 19.83 -2.90 16.23
N ILE A 202 19.95 -1.84 17.03
CA ILE A 202 20.55 -0.59 16.65
C ILE A 202 21.99 -0.99 16.39
N HIS A 203 22.24 -1.57 15.21
CA HIS A 203 23.41 -1.20 14.46
C HIS A 203 23.28 0.30 14.32
N GLY A 204 23.87 1.02 15.27
CA GLY A 204 23.93 2.46 15.26
C GLY A 204 24.40 2.88 13.89
N GLY A 205 23.52 3.52 13.13
CA GLY A 205 23.92 4.46 12.10
C GLY A 205 24.66 5.58 12.83
N ILE A 206 25.91 5.29 13.19
CA ILE A 206 26.88 6.25 13.65
C ILE A 206 27.13 7.13 12.43
N PHE A 207 26.65 8.38 12.50
CA PHE A 207 27.30 9.46 11.77
C PHE A 207 28.76 9.45 12.24
N GLU A 208 29.63 8.93 11.38
CA GLU A 208 31.07 8.80 11.62
C GLU A 208 31.71 10.18 11.54
N ALA A 209 31.61 10.96 12.61
CA ALA A 209 32.52 12.07 12.85
C ALA A 209 33.85 11.47 13.31
N THR A 210 34.77 11.28 12.37
CA THR A 210 36.15 10.88 12.66
C THR A 210 36.86 12.00 13.45
N LEU A 211 36.89 11.89 14.76
CA LEU A 211 37.89 12.58 15.59
C LEU A 211 38.61 11.54 16.45
N ASN A 212 39.87 11.31 16.06
CA ASN A 212 40.92 10.54 16.71
C ASN A 212 40.97 9.04 16.39
N GLN A 213 42.08 8.71 15.75
CA GLN A 213 42.41 7.49 15.03
C GLN A 213 42.77 6.35 15.98
N GLU A 214 41.83 5.84 16.76
CA GLU A 214 42.04 4.61 17.54
C GLU A 214 40.96 3.57 17.24
N LYS A 215 41.40 2.47 16.60
CA LYS A 215 40.54 1.33 16.28
C LYS A 215 40.37 0.46 17.53
N SER A 216 39.13 0.37 18.02
CA SER A 216 38.72 -0.57 19.07
C SER A 216 38.97 -2.04 18.65
N PRO A 217 39.53 -2.90 19.54
CA PRO A 217 39.95 -4.26 19.18
C PRO A 217 38.82 -5.30 19.16
N TYR A 218 37.56 -4.91 19.33
CA TYR A 218 36.42 -5.84 19.32
C TYR A 218 35.43 -5.53 18.20
N SER A 219 35.83 -5.81 16.95
CA SER A 219 34.89 -5.96 15.84
C SER A 219 35.19 -7.28 15.13
N LYS A 220 34.39 -8.30 15.44
CA LYS A 220 34.35 -9.54 14.65
C LYS A 220 33.74 -9.18 13.30
N LYS A 221 34.58 -8.77 12.35
CA LYS A 221 34.21 -8.69 10.94
C LYS A 221 33.72 -10.08 10.51
N ARG A 222 32.46 -10.20 10.12
CA ARG A 222 32.00 -11.35 9.35
C ARG A 222 32.82 -11.41 8.06
N PRO A 223 33.24 -12.60 7.57
CA PRO A 223 34.01 -12.68 6.34
C PRO A 223 33.16 -12.11 5.21
N ARG A 224 33.76 -11.22 4.42
CA ARG A 224 33.12 -10.56 3.25
C ARG A 224 33.10 -11.50 2.02
N ASP A 225 33.34 -12.80 2.23
CA ASP A 225 33.57 -13.78 1.16
C ASP A 225 32.44 -14.82 1.07
N ALA A 226 31.21 -14.45 1.47
CA ALA A 226 30.04 -15.30 1.25
C ALA A 226 29.53 -15.09 -0.18
N MET A 227 29.95 -15.96 -1.12
CA MET A 227 29.36 -16.01 -2.46
C MET A 227 27.84 -16.28 -2.37
N PRO A 228 27.02 -15.64 -3.21
CA PRO A 228 25.59 -15.90 -3.26
C PRO A 228 25.33 -17.36 -3.67
N THR A 229 24.41 -18.02 -2.96
CA THR A 229 24.02 -19.42 -3.21
C THR A 229 23.19 -19.63 -4.48
N LYS A 230 22.77 -18.55 -5.15
CA LYS A 230 22.01 -18.59 -6.40
C LYS A 230 22.72 -17.76 -7.47
N PRO A 231 22.80 -18.24 -8.73
CA PRO A 231 23.32 -17.45 -9.82
C PRO A 231 22.43 -16.23 -10.07
N CYS A 232 23.06 -15.11 -10.44
CA CYS A 232 22.38 -13.91 -10.91
C CYS A 232 21.66 -14.19 -12.24
N LEU A 233 20.70 -13.34 -12.62
CA LEU A 233 19.97 -13.44 -13.90
C LEU A 233 20.89 -13.39 -15.14
N CYS A 234 22.06 -12.76 -15.02
CA CYS A 234 23.07 -12.72 -16.07
C CYS A 234 23.91 -14.00 -16.19
N GLY A 235 23.72 -14.99 -15.30
CA GLY A 235 24.43 -16.27 -15.31
C GLY A 235 25.64 -16.36 -14.36
N ASP A 236 26.15 -15.22 -13.87
CA ASP A 236 27.31 -15.17 -12.97
C ASP A 236 26.92 -15.25 -11.48
N THR A 237 27.88 -15.64 -10.63
CA THR A 237 27.69 -15.73 -9.18
C THR A 237 28.04 -14.42 -8.47
N HIS A 238 27.11 -13.46 -8.48
CA HIS A 238 27.21 -12.21 -7.72
C HIS A 238 25.86 -11.76 -7.17
N PHE A 239 25.86 -10.83 -6.22
CA PHE A 239 24.63 -10.26 -5.66
C PHE A 239 23.91 -9.40 -6.69
N TRP A 240 22.58 -9.45 -6.71
CA TRP A 240 21.76 -8.78 -7.74
C TRP A 240 22.07 -7.30 -7.95
N GLY A 241 22.35 -6.56 -6.87
CA GLY A 241 22.73 -5.13 -6.93
C GLY A 241 24.17 -4.85 -7.36
N GLN A 242 24.99 -5.89 -7.61
CA GLN A 242 26.35 -5.80 -8.13
C GLN A 242 26.42 -6.28 -9.59
N CYS A 243 25.27 -6.52 -10.23
CA CYS A 243 25.21 -7.00 -11.60
C CYS A 243 25.51 -5.87 -12.60
N PRO A 244 26.53 -6.01 -13.47
CA PRO A 244 26.84 -5.00 -14.48
C PRO A 244 25.73 -4.79 -15.53
N TYR A 245 24.82 -5.76 -15.66
CA TYR A 245 23.79 -5.79 -16.69
C TYR A 245 22.39 -5.43 -16.18
N ILE A 246 22.21 -5.25 -14.86
CA ILE A 246 20.96 -4.77 -14.29
C ILE A 246 21.18 -3.31 -13.91
N ASP A 247 20.60 -2.41 -14.71
CA ASP A 247 20.58 -1.01 -14.35
C ASP A 247 19.65 -0.81 -13.14
N THR A 248 20.23 -0.51 -11.99
CA THR A 248 19.48 -0.26 -10.76
C THR A 248 18.93 1.17 -10.68
N ALA A 249 19.02 1.95 -11.75
CA ALA A 249 18.43 3.29 -11.86
C ALA A 249 17.05 3.24 -12.52
N LEU A 250 16.04 2.73 -11.79
CA LEU A 250 14.62 2.97 -12.05
C LEU A 250 13.88 3.20 -10.72
#